data_AF-A0A358Y6R2-F1
#
_entry.id   AF-A0A358Y6R2-F1
#
_cell.length_a   1.000
_cell.length_b   1.000
_cell.length_c   1.000
_cell.angle_alpha   90.00
_cell.angle_beta   90.00
_cell.angle_gamma   90.00
#
_symmetry.space_group_name_H-M   'P 1'
#
loop_
_entity.id
_entity.type
_entity.pdbx_description
1 polymer ?
#
loop_
_entity_poly.entity_id
_entity_poly.type
_entity_poly.pdbx_seq_one_letter_code
_entity_poly.pdbx_strand_id
1 'polypeptide(L)'
;IIMPRDFVVMLNTFMSSSGIAQISDEVATSIPFKLRISGPKGEEWLNARIIGFTNEISALLVPMEFMNYANLKYGENQDGKITQVIIKGKEGQFGSLEKYLNEKGLEPKKAQMIVGRLKSIISMLIFIILVVSIVAVISSVLVLLQYMHLLLSQNRYEVKTLLRIGYSPYYIARLFVQYFSIVFAVSLIAAFGLFFILKWWINKTLQIGGIYLNEDLSVIAVIILPISFLLFVGIGTLSARKNVMQLFNK
;
A
#
# COMPACT_ATOMS: atom_id res chain seq x y z
N ILE A 1 -24.51 18.07 -7.53
CA ILE A 1 -24.96 16.95 -6.66
C ILE A 1 -24.09 15.74 -6.95
N ILE A 2 -23.69 14.98 -5.93
CA ILE A 2 -23.07 13.66 -6.14
C ILE A 2 -24.17 12.61 -6.06
N MET A 3 -24.25 11.74 -7.06
CA MET A 3 -25.33 10.77 -7.18
C MET A 3 -24.83 9.34 -6.85
N PRO A 4 -25.61 8.50 -6.16
CA PRO A 4 -25.29 7.08 -6.03
C PRO A 4 -25.29 6.41 -7.40
N ARG A 5 -24.27 5.60 -7.69
CA ARG A 5 -24.15 4.89 -8.97
C ARG A 5 -25.33 3.96 -9.25
N ASP A 6 -25.95 3.44 -8.19
CA ASP A 6 -27.11 2.56 -8.27
C ASP A 6 -28.27 3.16 -9.09
N PHE A 7 -28.45 4.49 -9.07
CA PHE A 7 -29.47 5.15 -9.89
C PHE A 7 -29.17 5.06 -11.39
N VAL A 8 -27.91 5.22 -11.79
CA VAL A 8 -27.49 5.09 -13.20
C VAL A 8 -27.63 3.63 -13.65
N VAL A 9 -27.26 2.68 -12.79
CA VAL A 9 -27.42 1.25 -13.06
C VAL A 9 -28.90 0.89 -13.25
N MET A 10 -29.76 1.39 -12.36
CA MET A 10 -31.21 1.19 -12.44
C MET A 10 -31.76 1.81 -13.74
N LEU A 11 -31.38 3.04 -14.06
CA LEU A 11 -31.80 3.71 -15.31
C LEU A 11 -31.33 2.93 -16.53
N ASN A 12 -30.07 2.49 -16.57
CA ASN A 12 -29.52 1.69 -17.66
C ASN A 12 -30.26 0.35 -17.81
N THR A 13 -30.70 -0.25 -16.70
CA THR A 13 -31.49 -1.49 -16.74
C THR A 13 -32.86 -1.24 -17.41
N PHE A 14 -33.54 -0.14 -17.07
CA PHE A 14 -34.81 0.24 -17.71
C PHE A 14 -34.65 0.64 -19.18
N MET A 15 -33.58 1.35 -19.53
CA MET A 15 -33.30 1.70 -20.92
C MET A 15 -33.00 0.46 -21.75
N SER A 16 -32.18 -0.44 -21.21
CA SER A 16 -31.84 -1.71 -21.87
C SER A 16 -33.08 -2.59 -22.10
N SER A 17 -34.00 -2.66 -21.13
CA SER A 17 -35.25 -3.43 -21.30
C SER A 17 -36.22 -2.78 -22.28
N SER A 18 -36.11 -1.46 -22.47
CA SER A 18 -36.93 -0.68 -23.41
C SER A 18 -36.29 -0.54 -24.80
N GLY A 19 -35.16 -1.22 -25.07
CA GLY A 19 -34.43 -1.15 -26.35
C GLY A 19 -33.68 0.17 -26.59
N ILE A 20 -33.51 0.99 -25.55
CA ILE A 20 -32.80 2.26 -25.59
C ILE A 20 -31.33 2.02 -25.24
N ALA A 21 -30.41 2.73 -25.92
CA ALA A 21 -28.99 2.66 -25.62
C ALA A 21 -28.69 3.10 -24.18
N GLN A 22 -27.80 2.36 -23.51
CA GLN A 22 -27.36 2.67 -22.16
C GLN A 22 -26.47 3.92 -22.16
N ILE A 23 -26.51 4.70 -21.07
CA ILE A 23 -25.69 5.89 -20.90
C ILE A 23 -24.45 5.58 -20.05
N SER A 24 -23.31 6.16 -20.44
CA SER A 24 -22.09 6.17 -19.63
C SER A 24 -22.17 7.22 -18.53
N ASP A 25 -21.29 7.13 -17.53
CA ASP A 25 -21.15 8.12 -16.47
C ASP A 25 -20.91 9.54 -17.00
N GLU A 26 -20.08 9.65 -18.04
CA GLU A 26 -19.74 10.93 -18.68
C GLU A 26 -20.97 11.58 -19.30
N VAL A 27 -21.76 10.80 -20.03
CA VAL A 27 -23.01 11.25 -20.64
C VAL A 27 -24.01 11.63 -19.55
N ALA A 28 -24.17 10.81 -18.50
CA ALA A 28 -25.07 11.09 -17.38
C ALA A 28 -24.70 12.40 -16.65
N THR A 29 -23.42 12.71 -16.53
CA THR A 29 -22.92 13.95 -15.89
C THR A 29 -23.23 15.20 -16.72
N SER A 30 -23.27 15.06 -18.05
CA SER A 30 -23.52 16.16 -18.98
C SER A 30 -24.99 16.61 -19.03
N ILE A 31 -25.92 15.74 -18.65
CA ILE A 31 -27.36 16.00 -18.77
C ILE A 31 -27.84 16.85 -17.57
N PRO A 32 -28.29 18.10 -17.79
CA PRO A 32 -28.93 18.87 -16.73
C PRO A 32 -30.31 18.28 -16.43
N PHE A 33 -30.69 18.26 -15.16
CA PHE A 33 -32.00 17.76 -14.73
C PHE A 33 -32.61 18.70 -13.69
N LYS A 34 -33.92 18.57 -13.48
CA LYS A 34 -34.61 19.31 -12.44
C LYS A 34 -34.88 18.39 -11.26
N LEU A 35 -34.52 18.83 -10.07
CA LEU A 35 -34.79 18.17 -8.80
C LEU A 35 -36.07 18.77 -8.21
N ARG A 36 -37.10 17.95 -8.01
CA ARG A 36 -38.28 18.36 -7.24
C ARG A 36 -37.99 18.19 -5.76
N ILE A 37 -38.08 19.27 -5.00
CA ILE A 37 -38.09 19.22 -3.53
C ILE A 37 -39.54 19.42 -3.11
N SER A 38 -40.03 18.53 -2.25
CA SER A 38 -41.37 18.59 -1.71
C SER A 38 -41.30 18.39 -0.20
N GLY A 39 -42.03 19.22 0.53
CA GLY A 39 -42.16 19.14 1.98
C GLY A 39 -43.48 19.75 2.45
N PRO A 40 -43.76 19.73 3.77
CA PRO A 40 -45.01 20.22 4.32
C PRO A 40 -45.31 21.70 3.99
N LYS A 41 -44.27 22.51 3.78
CA LYS A 41 -44.38 23.95 3.47
C LYS A 41 -44.48 24.28 1.98
N GLY A 42 -44.44 23.27 1.10
CA GLY A 42 -44.58 23.46 -0.34
C GLY A 42 -43.56 22.67 -1.16
N GLU A 43 -43.57 22.92 -2.47
CA GLU A 43 -42.70 22.26 -3.43
C GLU A 43 -42.08 23.22 -4.45
N GLU A 44 -40.87 22.92 -4.88
CA GLU A 44 -40.15 23.68 -5.91
C GLU A 44 -39.33 22.75 -6.80
N TRP A 45 -39.21 23.11 -8.08
CA TRP A 45 -38.31 22.48 -9.04
C TRP A 45 -37.02 23.29 -9.17
N LEU A 46 -35.89 22.68 -8.79
CA LEU A 46 -34.58 23.31 -8.85
C LEU A 46 -33.76 22.70 -9.97
N ASN A 47 -33.07 23.53 -10.75
CA ASN A 47 -32.11 23.05 -11.73
C ASN A 47 -30.90 22.44 -11.01
N ALA A 48 -30.52 21.22 -11.39
CA ALA A 48 -29.42 20.48 -10.79
C ALA A 48 -28.52 19.86 -11.87
N ARG A 49 -27.27 19.65 -11.49
CA ARG A 49 -26.27 18.93 -12.29
C ARG A 49 -25.56 17.90 -11.45
N ILE A 50 -25.30 16.74 -12.03
CA ILE A 50 -24.44 15.71 -11.43
C ILE A 50 -22.99 16.17 -11.60
N ILE A 51 -22.20 16.16 -10.53
CA ILE A 51 -20.77 16.50 -10.59
C ILE A 51 -19.87 15.27 -10.39
N GLY A 52 -20.47 14.13 -10.03
CA GLY A 52 -19.78 12.86 -9.83
C GLY A 52 -20.70 11.80 -9.25
N PHE A 53 -20.18 10.57 -9.18
CA PHE A 53 -20.88 9.40 -8.65
C PHE A 53 -20.17 8.83 -7.42
N THR A 54 -20.94 8.19 -6.53
CA THR A 54 -20.41 7.43 -5.39
C THR A 54 -20.95 6.01 -5.38
N ASN A 55 -20.08 5.05 -5.02
CA ASN A 55 -20.43 3.65 -4.79
C ASN A 55 -20.59 3.33 -3.29
N GLU A 56 -20.23 4.29 -2.41
CA GLU A 56 -20.15 4.05 -0.97
C GLU A 56 -21.43 4.46 -0.25
N ILE A 57 -22.12 5.47 -0.76
CA ILE A 57 -23.28 6.10 -0.11
C ILE A 57 -24.50 5.98 -1.03
N SER A 58 -25.56 5.37 -0.51
CA SER A 58 -26.82 5.14 -1.24
C SER A 58 -27.79 6.32 -1.16
N ALA A 59 -27.28 7.55 -1.06
CA ALA A 59 -28.07 8.79 -0.94
C ALA A 59 -27.49 9.91 -1.81
N LEU A 60 -28.36 10.81 -2.29
CA LEU A 60 -27.94 12.02 -3.02
C LEU A 60 -27.18 12.95 -2.08
N LEU A 61 -25.95 13.31 -2.44
CA LEU A 61 -25.14 14.22 -1.64
C LEU A 61 -25.23 15.63 -2.21
N VAL A 62 -25.60 16.55 -1.34
CA VAL A 62 -25.68 17.98 -1.58
C VAL A 62 -24.85 18.72 -0.53
N PRO A 63 -24.38 19.94 -0.82
CA PRO A 63 -23.69 20.75 0.17
C PRO A 63 -24.52 20.97 1.43
N MET A 64 -23.87 21.05 2.59
CA MET A 64 -24.55 21.26 3.88
C MET A 64 -25.33 22.58 3.91
N GLU A 65 -24.81 23.62 3.27
CA GLU A 65 -25.49 24.91 3.09
C GLU A 65 -26.85 24.75 2.39
N PHE A 66 -26.90 23.90 1.36
CA PHE A 66 -28.14 23.60 0.64
C PHE A 66 -29.12 22.81 1.51
N MET A 67 -28.64 21.82 2.29
CA MET A 67 -29.48 21.10 3.24
C MET A 67 -30.10 22.04 4.27
N ASN A 68 -29.32 22.97 4.83
CA ASN A 68 -29.79 23.94 5.80
C ASN A 68 -30.86 24.86 5.20
N TYR A 69 -30.61 25.40 4.01
CA TYR A 69 -31.60 26.20 3.27
C TYR A 69 -32.89 25.41 3.01
N ALA A 70 -32.77 24.18 2.50
CA ALA A 70 -33.93 23.35 2.17
C ALA A 70 -34.73 22.95 3.41
N ASN A 71 -34.07 22.62 4.52
CA ASN A 71 -34.75 22.29 5.78
C ASN A 71 -35.48 23.51 6.36
N LEU A 72 -34.90 24.71 6.28
CA LEU A 72 -35.57 25.93 6.74
C LEU A 72 -36.79 26.29 5.89
N LYS A 73 -36.66 26.16 4.56
CA LYS A 73 -37.70 26.56 3.61
C LYS A 73 -38.84 25.54 3.51
N TYR A 74 -38.52 24.24 3.45
CA TYR A 74 -39.49 23.18 3.19
C TYR A 74 -39.80 22.29 4.40
N GLY A 75 -38.92 22.24 5.40
CA GLY A 75 -39.04 21.37 6.56
C GLY A 75 -39.95 21.93 7.66
N GLU A 76 -40.50 21.03 8.49
CA GLU A 76 -41.46 21.35 9.54
C GLU A 76 -40.80 21.59 10.92
N ASN A 77 -39.80 20.77 11.27
CA ASN A 77 -39.06 20.84 12.53
C ASN A 77 -37.61 21.28 12.33
N GLN A 78 -37.08 22.12 13.22
CA GLN A 78 -35.68 22.58 13.20
C GLN A 78 -34.71 21.55 13.82
N ASP A 79 -35.20 20.66 14.70
CA ASP A 79 -34.40 19.62 15.32
C ASP A 79 -34.39 18.34 14.45
N GLY A 80 -33.45 18.31 13.51
CA GLY A 80 -33.19 17.12 12.70
C GLY A 80 -32.55 16.01 13.54
N LYS A 81 -33.26 14.89 13.72
CA LYS A 81 -32.67 13.69 14.32
C LYS A 81 -31.66 13.08 13.35
N ILE A 82 -30.38 13.05 13.73
CA ILE A 82 -29.33 12.40 12.95
C ILE A 82 -29.53 10.88 13.05
N THR A 83 -29.88 10.24 11.92
CA THR A 83 -30.13 8.80 11.85
C THR A 83 -28.91 8.01 11.39
N GLN A 84 -27.97 8.66 10.70
CA GLN A 84 -26.81 8.02 10.09
C GLN A 84 -25.57 8.89 10.25
N VAL A 85 -24.45 8.26 10.56
CA VAL A 85 -23.14 8.92 10.65
C VAL A 85 -22.17 8.16 9.76
N ILE A 86 -21.40 8.90 8.97
CA ILE A 86 -20.33 8.35 8.14
C ILE A 86 -19.01 8.57 8.87
N ILE A 87 -18.31 7.48 9.17
CA ILE A 87 -17.07 7.50 9.94
C ILE A 87 -15.97 6.90 9.09
N LYS A 88 -14.90 7.66 8.87
CA LYS A 88 -13.69 7.17 8.21
C LYS A 88 -12.75 6.56 9.24
N GLY A 89 -12.64 5.23 9.22
CA GLY A 89 -11.69 4.50 10.05
C GLY A 89 -10.24 4.66 9.58
N LYS A 90 -9.29 4.55 10.53
CA LYS A 90 -7.86 4.43 10.20
C LYS A 90 -7.58 3.03 9.65
N GLU A 91 -6.78 2.96 8.59
CA GLU A 91 -6.37 1.69 7.98
C GLU A 91 -5.66 0.78 8.99
N GLY A 92 -5.90 -0.54 8.88
CA GLY A 92 -5.32 -1.54 9.78
C GLY A 92 -5.92 -1.60 11.19
N GLN A 93 -6.91 -0.76 11.53
CA GLN A 93 -7.53 -0.71 12.87
C GLN A 93 -9.05 -0.92 12.87
N PHE A 94 -9.60 -1.48 11.78
CA PHE A 94 -11.06 -1.66 11.63
C PHE A 94 -11.68 -2.57 12.70
N GLY A 95 -10.94 -3.56 13.21
CA GLY A 95 -11.42 -4.39 14.33
C GLY A 95 -11.62 -3.61 15.63
N SER A 96 -10.83 -2.56 15.88
CA SER A 96 -11.00 -1.69 17.05
C SER A 96 -12.12 -0.68 16.85
N LEU A 97 -12.28 -0.17 15.62
CA LEU A 97 -13.40 0.70 15.25
C LEU A 97 -14.74 0.00 15.47
N GLU A 98 -14.85 -1.27 15.11
CA GLU A 98 -16.09 -2.03 15.32
C GLU A 98 -16.50 -2.10 16.80
N LYS A 99 -15.55 -2.41 17.68
CA LYS A 99 -15.82 -2.45 19.13
C LYS A 99 -16.30 -1.08 19.62
N TYR A 100 -15.63 -0.02 19.18
CA TYR A 100 -16.01 1.36 19.53
C TYR A 100 -17.43 1.70 19.05
N LEU A 101 -17.81 1.32 17.83
CA LEU A 101 -19.16 1.55 17.30
C LEU A 101 -20.22 0.81 18.13
N ASN A 102 -19.96 -0.45 18.47
CA ASN A 102 -20.86 -1.25 19.30
C ASN A 102 -21.00 -0.67 20.72
N GLU A 103 -19.91 -0.23 21.35
CA GLU A 103 -19.94 0.43 22.66
C GLU A 103 -20.75 1.74 22.66
N LYS A 104 -20.74 2.45 21.53
CA LYS A 104 -21.53 3.68 21.33
C LYS A 104 -22.95 3.42 20.83
N GLY A 105 -23.38 2.16 20.71
CA GLY A 105 -24.71 1.79 20.22
C GLY A 105 -24.95 2.15 18.74
N LEU A 106 -23.89 2.27 17.95
CA LEU A 106 -23.96 2.57 16.53
C LEU A 106 -23.92 1.26 15.74
N GLU A 107 -24.96 1.00 14.94
CA GLU A 107 -25.01 -0.18 14.08
C GLU A 107 -24.27 0.06 12.75
N PRO A 108 -23.21 -0.70 12.45
CA PRO A 108 -22.46 -0.51 11.22
C PRO A 108 -23.10 -1.24 10.02
N LYS A 109 -22.91 -0.70 8.81
CA LYS A 109 -23.30 -1.36 7.56
C LYS A 109 -22.46 -2.62 7.32
N LYS A 110 -23.05 -3.81 7.52
CA LYS A 110 -22.37 -5.13 7.51
C LYS A 110 -21.44 -5.37 6.31
N ALA A 111 -21.82 -4.96 5.10
CA ALA A 111 -21.01 -5.18 3.90
C ALA A 111 -19.68 -4.40 3.90
N GLN A 112 -19.69 -3.15 4.36
CA GLN A 112 -18.47 -2.33 4.45
C GLN A 112 -17.56 -2.81 5.59
N MET A 113 -18.14 -3.34 6.66
CA MET A 113 -17.39 -3.94 7.77
C MET A 113 -16.63 -5.19 7.35
N ILE A 114 -17.19 -6.06 6.50
CA ILE A 114 -16.50 -7.26 6.01
C ILE A 114 -15.26 -6.86 5.20
N VAL A 115 -15.38 -5.90 4.29
CA VAL A 115 -14.25 -5.39 3.50
C VAL A 115 -13.20 -4.75 4.41
N GLY A 116 -13.61 -3.95 5.40
CA GLY A 116 -12.71 -3.35 6.39
C GLY A 116 -11.95 -4.39 7.22
N ARG A 117 -12.64 -5.45 7.66
CA ARG A 117 -12.03 -6.58 8.38
C ARG A 117 -11.03 -7.33 7.51
N LEU A 118 -11.37 -7.65 6.26
CA LEU A 118 -10.45 -8.33 5.34
C LEU A 118 -9.19 -7.49 5.10
N LYS A 119 -9.35 -6.18 4.86
CA LYS A 119 -8.20 -5.25 4.75
C LYS A 119 -7.35 -5.25 6.01
N SER A 120 -7.96 -5.25 7.19
CA SER A 120 -7.25 -5.29 8.47
C SER A 120 -6.46 -6.59 8.67
N ILE A 121 -7.05 -7.74 8.34
CA ILE A 121 -6.40 -9.05 8.44
C ILE A 121 -5.21 -9.13 7.47
N ILE A 122 -5.42 -8.73 6.21
CA ILE A 122 -4.36 -8.70 5.20
C ILE A 122 -3.21 -7.79 5.64
N SER A 123 -3.52 -6.59 6.15
CA SER A 123 -2.51 -5.66 6.65
C SER A 123 -1.70 -6.24 7.81
N MET A 124 -2.34 -6.96 8.74
CA MET A 124 -1.66 -7.60 9.85
C MET A 124 -0.77 -8.76 9.37
N LEU A 125 -1.22 -9.57 8.42
CA LEU A 125 -0.41 -10.65 7.84
C LEU A 125 0.83 -10.10 7.12
N ILE A 126 0.67 -9.03 6.33
CA ILE A 126 1.79 -8.35 5.67
C ILE A 126 2.79 -7.82 6.70
N PHE A 127 2.32 -7.26 7.81
CA PHE A 127 3.19 -6.79 8.90
C PHE A 127 4.00 -7.93 9.53
N ILE A 128 3.38 -9.08 9.79
CA ILE A 128 4.08 -10.26 10.31
C ILE A 128 5.14 -10.75 9.32
N ILE A 129 4.78 -10.85 8.03
CA ILE A 129 5.71 -11.27 6.97
C ILE A 129 6.88 -10.29 6.85
N LEU A 130 6.63 -8.99 6.98
CA LEU A 130 7.68 -7.97 6.97
C LEU A 130 8.69 -8.19 8.09
N VAL A 131 8.23 -8.45 9.32
CA VAL A 131 9.10 -8.73 10.47
C VAL A 131 9.94 -9.98 10.22
N VAL A 132 9.32 -11.07 9.75
CA VAL A 132 10.04 -12.32 9.43
C VAL A 132 11.07 -12.10 8.32
N SER A 133 10.73 -11.30 7.31
CA SER A 133 11.63 -10.98 6.19
C SER A 133 12.85 -10.18 6.64
N ILE A 134 12.69 -9.24 7.57
CA ILE A 134 13.82 -8.49 8.16
C ILE A 134 14.79 -9.45 8.86
N VAL A 135 14.26 -10.38 9.66
CA VAL A 135 15.09 -11.39 10.34
C VAL A 135 15.81 -12.28 9.33
N ALA A 136 15.13 -12.70 8.26
CA ALA A 136 15.73 -13.49 7.19
C ALA A 136 16.87 -12.74 6.47
N VAL A 137 16.71 -11.45 6.19
CA VAL A 137 17.74 -10.61 5.58
C VAL A 137 18.97 -10.52 6.48
N ILE A 138 18.78 -10.27 7.78
CA ILE A 138 19.88 -10.23 8.76
C ILE A 138 20.61 -11.58 8.80
N SER A 139 19.86 -12.68 8.82
CA SER A 139 20.40 -14.04 8.81
C SER A 139 21.23 -14.31 7.55
N SER A 140 20.75 -13.91 6.38
CA SER A 140 21.48 -14.05 5.10
C SER A 140 22.81 -13.31 5.10
N VAL A 141 22.83 -12.06 5.60
CA VAL A 141 24.08 -11.28 5.73
C VAL A 141 25.06 -11.97 6.69
N LEU A 142 24.56 -12.53 7.80
CA LEU A 142 25.38 -13.23 8.79
C LEU A 142 26.02 -14.50 8.20
N VAL A 143 25.25 -15.28 7.42
CA VAL A 143 25.76 -16.45 6.69
C VAL A 143 26.87 -16.04 5.72
N LEU A 144 26.70 -14.95 4.97
CA LEU A 144 27.71 -14.48 4.03
C LEU A 144 29.00 -14.03 4.74
N LEU A 145 28.88 -13.34 5.89
CA LEU A 145 30.02 -13.00 6.73
C LEU A 145 30.72 -14.25 7.25
N GLN A 146 29.96 -15.23 7.75
CA GLN A 146 30.54 -16.49 8.25
C GLN A 146 31.28 -17.27 7.16
N TYR A 147 30.78 -17.23 5.93
CA TYR A 147 31.48 -17.80 4.78
C TYR A 147 32.81 -17.08 4.50
N MET A 148 32.86 -15.75 4.59
CA MET A 148 34.11 -14.99 4.49
C MET A 148 35.12 -15.42 5.56
N HIS A 149 34.67 -15.59 6.80
CA HIS A 149 35.53 -16.09 7.89
C HIS A 149 36.08 -17.49 7.59
N LEU A 150 35.26 -18.38 7.03
CA LEU A 150 35.66 -19.73 6.70
C LEU A 150 36.75 -19.73 5.61
N LEU A 151 36.58 -18.94 4.55
CA LEU A 151 37.58 -18.81 3.49
C LEU A 151 38.91 -18.26 4.01
N LEU A 152 38.88 -17.22 4.84
CA LEU A 152 40.09 -16.70 5.51
C LEU A 152 40.75 -17.77 6.39
N SER A 153 39.95 -18.61 7.05
CA SER A 153 40.46 -19.64 7.94
C SER A 153 41.03 -20.85 7.20
N GLN A 154 40.46 -21.24 6.06
CA GLN A 154 40.97 -22.32 5.22
C GLN A 154 42.28 -21.90 4.52
N ASN A 155 42.34 -20.66 4.03
CA ASN A 155 43.50 -20.14 3.31
C ASN A 155 44.53 -19.45 4.22
N ARG A 156 44.57 -19.81 5.51
CA ARG A 156 45.50 -19.22 6.49
C ARG A 156 46.96 -19.35 6.09
N TYR A 157 47.33 -20.47 5.46
CA TYR A 157 48.71 -20.70 5.02
C TYR A 157 49.12 -19.68 3.96
N GLU A 158 48.28 -19.45 2.95
CA GLU A 158 48.49 -18.49 1.87
C GLU A 158 48.51 -17.06 2.40
N VAL A 159 47.56 -16.72 3.27
CA VAL A 159 47.51 -15.40 3.93
C VAL A 159 48.77 -15.14 4.74
N LYS A 160 49.27 -16.13 5.51
CA LYS A 160 50.54 -16.01 6.25
C LYS A 160 51.74 -15.86 5.32
N THR A 161 51.76 -16.57 4.20
CA THR A 161 52.82 -16.45 3.20
C THR A 161 52.85 -15.04 2.58
N LEU A 162 51.69 -14.49 2.21
CA LEU A 162 51.57 -13.12 1.72
C LEU A 162 52.08 -12.08 2.75
N LEU A 163 51.72 -12.27 4.02
CA LEU A 163 52.23 -11.42 5.11
C LEU A 163 53.76 -11.52 5.24
N ARG A 164 54.34 -12.73 5.13
CA ARG A 164 55.80 -12.93 5.18
C ARG A 164 56.55 -12.29 4.01
N ILE A 165 55.90 -12.19 2.85
CA ILE A 165 56.45 -11.52 1.65
C ILE A 165 56.38 -9.98 1.79
N GLY A 166 55.76 -9.46 2.86
CA GLY A 166 55.71 -8.03 3.17
C GLY A 166 54.41 -7.32 2.76
N TYR A 167 53.37 -8.05 2.35
CA TYR A 167 52.07 -7.45 2.09
C TYR A 167 51.42 -6.93 3.38
N SER A 168 50.84 -5.73 3.30
CA SER A 168 50.14 -5.17 4.46
C SER A 168 48.86 -5.96 4.80
N PRO A 169 48.55 -6.21 6.09
CA PRO A 169 47.33 -6.90 6.50
C PRO A 169 46.06 -6.20 5.98
N TYR A 170 46.09 -4.87 5.90
CA TYR A 170 44.99 -4.06 5.37
C TYR A 170 44.72 -4.32 3.89
N TYR A 171 45.76 -4.58 3.09
CA TYR A 171 45.59 -4.89 1.66
C TYR A 171 44.89 -6.23 1.47
N ILE A 172 45.29 -7.25 2.24
CA ILE A 172 44.66 -8.57 2.21
C ILE A 172 43.18 -8.46 2.65
N ALA A 173 42.91 -7.77 3.75
CA ALA A 173 41.53 -7.54 4.22
C ALA A 173 40.67 -6.85 3.17
N ARG A 174 41.21 -5.82 2.49
CA ARG A 174 40.50 -5.07 1.45
C ARG A 174 40.17 -5.96 0.24
N LEU A 175 41.09 -6.83 -0.16
CA LEU A 175 40.88 -7.75 -1.28
C LEU A 175 39.70 -8.70 -1.02
N PHE A 176 39.64 -9.29 0.18
CA PHE A 176 38.52 -10.15 0.58
C PHE A 176 37.20 -9.39 0.63
N VAL A 177 37.18 -8.19 1.23
CA VAL A 177 35.97 -7.35 1.27
C VAL A 177 35.50 -6.99 -0.13
N GLN A 178 36.41 -6.65 -1.03
CA GLN A 178 36.07 -6.29 -2.41
C GLN A 178 35.45 -7.48 -3.16
N TYR A 179 36.03 -8.67 -3.02
CA TYR A 179 35.48 -9.90 -3.62
C TYR A 179 34.06 -10.18 -3.13
N PHE A 180 33.86 -10.15 -1.80
CA PHE A 180 32.54 -10.36 -1.21
C PHE A 180 31.54 -9.27 -1.55
N SER A 181 31.99 -8.03 -1.70
CA SER A 181 31.14 -6.91 -2.14
C SER A 181 30.64 -7.11 -3.57
N ILE A 182 31.48 -7.64 -4.47
CA ILE A 182 31.08 -7.97 -5.85
C ILE A 182 30.04 -9.08 -5.85
N VAL A 183 30.28 -10.16 -5.09
CA VAL A 183 29.31 -11.27 -4.95
C VAL A 183 27.97 -10.76 -4.43
N PHE A 184 27.99 -9.90 -3.40
CA PHE A 184 26.78 -9.28 -2.87
C PHE A 184 26.08 -8.38 -3.89
N ALA A 185 26.83 -7.55 -4.64
CA ALA A 185 26.27 -6.70 -5.69
C ALA A 185 25.56 -7.51 -6.79
N VAL A 186 26.18 -8.60 -7.24
CA VAL A 186 25.57 -9.51 -8.23
C VAL A 186 24.29 -10.13 -7.68
N SER A 187 24.29 -10.57 -6.42
CA SER A 187 23.11 -11.13 -5.77
C SER A 187 21.96 -10.13 -5.65
N LEU A 188 22.27 -8.86 -5.36
CA LEU A 188 21.28 -7.78 -5.29
C LEU A 188 20.67 -7.48 -6.66
N ILE A 189 21.49 -7.41 -7.71
CA ILE A 189 21.02 -7.19 -9.08
C ILE A 189 20.10 -8.34 -9.51
N ALA A 190 20.49 -9.60 -9.23
CA ALA A 190 19.67 -10.76 -9.52
C ALA A 190 18.33 -10.74 -8.77
N ALA A 191 18.34 -10.41 -7.48
CA ALA A 191 17.12 -10.29 -6.66
C ALA A 191 16.20 -9.18 -7.18
N PHE A 192 16.76 -8.04 -7.59
CA PHE A 192 16.01 -6.93 -8.17
C PHE A 192 15.40 -7.30 -9.53
N GLY A 193 16.15 -8.00 -10.38
CA GLY A 193 15.63 -8.54 -11.64
C GLY A 193 14.46 -9.50 -11.42
N LEU A 194 14.59 -10.41 -10.45
CA LEU A 194 13.52 -11.33 -10.06
C LEU A 194 12.27 -10.57 -9.58
N PHE A 195 12.46 -9.53 -8.76
CA PHE A 195 11.37 -8.70 -8.28
C PHE A 195 10.55 -8.07 -9.42
N PHE A 196 11.20 -7.54 -10.47
CA PHE A 196 10.49 -7.01 -11.64
C PHE A 196 9.67 -8.07 -12.37
N ILE A 197 10.24 -9.27 -12.55
CA ILE A 197 9.56 -10.38 -13.22
C ILE A 197 8.30 -10.77 -12.43
N LEU A 198 8.41 -10.90 -11.10
CA LEU A 198 7.26 -11.18 -10.25
C LEU A 198 6.22 -10.05 -10.27
N LYS A 199 6.65 -8.78 -10.19
CA LYS A 199 5.73 -7.62 -10.27
C LYS A 199 4.94 -7.64 -11.57
N TRP A 200 5.63 -7.86 -12.69
CA TRP A 200 5.00 -7.94 -14.00
C TRP A 200 3.99 -9.09 -14.08
N TRP A 201 4.35 -10.27 -13.58
CA TRP A 201 3.47 -11.44 -13.58
C TRP A 201 2.22 -11.25 -12.70
N ILE A 202 2.38 -10.63 -11.51
CA ILE A 202 1.27 -10.30 -10.62
C ILE A 202 0.36 -9.25 -11.27
N ASN A 203 0.92 -8.18 -11.85
CA ASN A 203 0.12 -7.13 -12.48
C ASN A 203 -0.73 -7.69 -13.62
N LYS A 204 -0.15 -8.55 -14.47
CA LYS A 204 -0.89 -9.22 -15.56
C LYS A 204 -2.04 -10.07 -15.02
N THR A 205 -1.82 -10.83 -13.95
CA THR A 205 -2.85 -11.67 -13.33
C THR A 205 -3.97 -10.83 -12.70
N LEU A 206 -3.62 -9.71 -12.05
CA LEU A 206 -4.59 -8.81 -11.40
C LEU A 206 -5.42 -8.00 -12.42
N GLN A 207 -4.82 -7.63 -13.56
CA GLN A 207 -5.53 -6.97 -14.67
C GLN A 207 -6.60 -7.88 -15.27
N ILE A 208 -6.34 -9.19 -15.40
CA ILE A 208 -7.34 -10.18 -15.84
C ILE A 208 -8.51 -10.24 -14.84
N GLY A 209 -8.24 -10.00 -13.55
CA GLY A 209 -9.26 -9.89 -12.50
C GLY A 209 -9.94 -8.52 -12.38
N GLY A 210 -9.66 -7.57 -13.28
CA GLY A 210 -10.29 -6.23 -13.29
C GLY A 210 -9.72 -5.24 -12.27
N ILE A 211 -8.57 -5.52 -11.65
CA ILE A 211 -7.92 -4.62 -10.69
C ILE A 211 -6.73 -3.94 -11.35
N TYR A 212 -6.84 -2.64 -11.59
CA TYR A 212 -5.76 -1.81 -12.10
C TYR A 212 -4.92 -1.28 -10.93
N LEU A 213 -3.66 -1.73 -10.82
CA LEU A 213 -2.70 -1.18 -9.87
C LEU A 213 -1.91 -0.06 -10.56
N ASN A 214 -1.59 1.00 -9.81
CA ASN A 214 -0.65 2.01 -10.25
C ASN A 214 0.69 1.35 -10.62
N GLU A 215 1.18 1.62 -11.83
CA GLU A 215 2.40 1.01 -12.36
C GLU A 215 3.67 1.58 -11.72
N ASP A 216 3.55 2.71 -11.04
CA ASP A 216 4.67 3.44 -10.43
C ASP A 216 5.49 2.55 -9.49
N LEU A 217 6.80 2.63 -9.67
CA LEU A 217 7.74 2.06 -8.72
C LEU A 217 7.69 2.90 -7.46
N SER A 218 7.49 2.25 -6.32
CA SER A 218 7.66 2.93 -5.04
C SER A 218 9.10 3.46 -4.97
N VAL A 219 9.25 4.77 -4.92
CA VAL A 219 10.54 5.47 -4.80
C VAL A 219 11.36 4.90 -3.64
N ILE A 220 10.68 4.48 -2.57
CA ILE A 220 11.24 3.84 -1.39
C ILE A 220 11.95 2.51 -1.76
N ALA A 221 11.37 1.71 -2.65
CA ALA A 221 11.95 0.43 -3.07
C ALA A 221 13.21 0.60 -3.94
N VAL A 222 13.33 1.72 -4.66
CA VAL A 222 14.55 2.03 -5.43
C VAL A 222 15.65 2.57 -4.51
N ILE A 223 15.30 3.40 -3.52
CA ILE A 223 16.24 3.99 -2.56
C ILE A 223 16.79 2.97 -1.56
N ILE A 224 16.00 1.95 -1.18
CA ILE A 224 16.44 0.94 -0.20
C ILE A 224 17.62 0.09 -0.73
N LEU A 225 17.77 -0.02 -2.05
CA LEU A 225 18.76 -0.87 -2.71
C LEU A 225 20.19 -0.32 -2.56
N PRO A 226 20.50 0.95 -2.88
CA PRO A 226 21.81 1.51 -2.59
C PRO A 226 22.09 1.60 -1.08
N ILE A 227 21.08 1.83 -0.24
CA ILE A 227 21.24 1.86 1.22
C ILE A 227 21.66 0.49 1.76
N SER A 228 21.01 -0.59 1.32
CA SER A 228 21.35 -1.95 1.76
C SER A 228 22.76 -2.36 1.31
N PHE A 229 23.16 -1.94 0.10
CA PHE A 229 24.51 -2.13 -0.39
C PHE A 229 25.56 -1.40 0.46
N LEU A 230 25.33 -0.11 0.76
CA LEU A 230 26.23 0.68 1.60
C LEU A 230 26.35 0.12 3.03
N LEU A 231 25.23 -0.30 3.62
CA LEU A 231 25.23 -0.95 4.94
C LEU A 231 26.05 -2.25 4.93
N PHE A 232 25.89 -3.08 3.90
CA PHE A 232 26.64 -4.32 3.78
C PHE A 232 28.15 -4.07 3.64
N VAL A 233 28.56 -3.17 2.76
CA VAL A 233 29.98 -2.81 2.59
C VAL A 233 30.56 -2.23 3.90
N GLY A 234 29.80 -1.39 4.60
CA GLY A 234 30.17 -0.85 5.90
C GLY A 234 30.43 -1.95 6.94
N ILE A 235 29.48 -2.87 7.12
CA ILE A 235 29.62 -3.99 8.07
C ILE A 235 30.76 -4.94 7.65
N GLY A 236 30.88 -5.23 6.35
CA GLY A 236 31.92 -6.10 5.80
C GLY A 236 33.32 -5.57 6.04
N THR A 237 33.56 -4.27 5.84
CA THR A 237 34.88 -3.65 6.13
C THR A 237 35.25 -3.70 7.60
N LEU A 238 34.30 -3.43 8.50
CA LEU A 238 34.51 -3.51 9.95
C LEU A 238 34.84 -4.93 10.41
N SER A 239 34.07 -5.91 9.93
CA SER A 239 34.29 -7.32 10.24
C SER A 239 35.66 -7.78 9.73
N ALA A 240 35.98 -7.54 8.45
CA ALA A 240 37.26 -7.97 7.88
C ALA A 240 38.47 -7.34 8.58
N ARG A 241 38.42 -6.04 8.91
CA ARG A 241 39.50 -5.37 9.66
C ARG A 241 39.74 -6.02 11.02
N LYS A 242 38.66 -6.27 11.79
CA LYS A 242 38.76 -6.87 13.12
C LYS A 242 39.37 -8.27 13.07
N ASN A 243 38.97 -9.08 12.09
CA ASN A 243 39.45 -10.46 11.96
C ASN A 243 40.90 -10.55 11.47
N VAL A 244 41.29 -9.71 10.51
CA VAL A 244 42.67 -9.72 9.99
C VAL A 244 43.66 -9.15 11.01
N MET A 245 43.27 -8.14 11.81
CA MET A 245 44.11 -7.67 12.93
C MET A 245 44.30 -8.73 14.02
N GLN A 246 43.26 -9.53 14.32
CA GLN A 246 43.37 -10.63 15.28
C GLN A 246 44.31 -11.75 14.81
N LEU A 247 44.42 -11.96 13.49
CA LEU A 247 45.38 -12.91 12.89
C LEU A 247 46.81 -12.38 12.88
N PHE A 248 47.02 -11.07 12.98
CA PHE A 248 48.34 -10.45 13.03
C PHE A 248 48.93 -10.46 14.45
N ASN A 249 48.09 -10.38 15.48
CA ASN A 249 48.50 -10.41 16.90
C ASN A 249 48.76 -11.81 17.48
N LYS A 250 48.71 -12.88 16.66
CA LYS A 250 48.96 -14.28 17.05
C LYS A 250 49.96 -14.94 16.12
#